data_AF-A0A0D2LQ41-F1
#
_entry.id   AF-A0A0D2LQ41-F1
#
_cell.length_a   1.000
_cell.length_b   1.000
_cell.length_c   1.000
_cell.angle_alpha   90.00
_cell.angle_beta   90.00
_cell.angle_gamma   90.00
#
_symmetry.space_group_name_H-M   'P 1'
#
loop_
_entity.id
_entity.type
_entity.pdbx_description
1 polymer ?
#
loop_
_entity_poly.entity_id
_entity_poly.type
_entity_poly.pdbx_seq_one_letter_code
_entity_poly.pdbx_strand_id
1 'polypeptide(L)'
;MCVICADRAEAVAVGPCDHSEICHHCCLRLRILYRDARCPLCKADNATVYLTAAASSAPAATVAEGGAPQPQPQPHAPPPPPPPPPSFEELEAARARAPDRFYSGKRWALGVHVDKAMPDPPPALLAPGGGVAAAAALRAWQGRWRVPLHVQLLQWTSRSCPVCDPLGRNRRPFGTPKELREHLLTHGRVQCPVCVQAGRRFPLELEAHQIDDLPRHLARAHKHCAFCDEYYYGDDEMYDHMKRKHFHCGICQAAGTHHLYFA
;
A
#
# COMPACT_ATOMS: atom_id res chain seq x y z
N MET A 1 -12.54 6.17 2.19
CA MET A 1 -12.07 5.31 1.09
C MET A 1 -10.83 5.98 0.50
N CYS A 2 -9.82 5.21 0.06
CA CYS A 2 -8.61 5.75 -0.52
C CYS A 2 -8.85 6.18 -1.98
N VAL A 3 -8.45 7.39 -2.37
CA VAL A 3 -8.61 7.86 -3.76
C VAL A 3 -7.68 7.17 -4.76
N ILE A 4 -6.64 6.48 -4.29
CA ILE A 4 -5.66 5.81 -5.16
C ILE A 4 -6.02 4.34 -5.35
N CYS A 5 -6.20 3.59 -4.26
CA CYS A 5 -6.47 2.15 -4.35
C CYS A 5 -7.95 1.79 -4.23
N ALA A 6 -8.85 2.76 -4.03
CA ALA A 6 -10.28 2.54 -3.84
C ALA A 6 -10.64 1.68 -2.60
N ASP A 7 -9.68 1.23 -1.80
CA ASP A 7 -9.93 0.45 -0.60
C ASP A 7 -10.34 1.31 0.60
N ARG A 8 -10.97 0.67 1.58
CA ARG A 8 -11.23 1.30 2.88
C ARG A 8 -9.92 1.47 3.65
N ALA A 9 -9.60 2.70 4.04
CA ALA A 9 -8.38 3.02 4.78
C ALA A 9 -8.62 2.87 6.29
N GLU A 10 -7.78 2.07 6.96
CA GLU A 10 -7.75 1.98 8.44
C GLU A 10 -6.85 3.06 9.05
N ALA A 11 -5.84 3.48 8.30
CA ALA A 11 -5.00 4.64 8.58
C ALA A 11 -4.83 5.47 7.31
N VAL A 12 -4.74 6.78 7.50
CA VAL A 12 -4.65 7.79 6.45
C VAL A 12 -3.37 8.59 6.58
N ALA A 13 -2.95 9.22 5.49
CA ALA A 13 -1.83 10.15 5.46
C ALA A 13 -2.36 11.59 5.47
N VAL A 14 -1.86 12.40 6.39
CA VAL A 14 -2.20 13.83 6.53
C VAL A 14 -0.92 14.63 6.33
N GLY A 15 -0.93 15.52 5.34
CA GLY A 15 0.17 16.49 5.08
C GLY A 15 -0.30 17.93 5.33
N PRO A 16 0.57 18.94 5.12
CA PRO A 16 0.24 20.36 5.35
C PRO A 16 -0.99 20.87 4.58
N CYS A 17 -1.41 20.15 3.55
CA CYS A 17 -2.60 20.46 2.77
C CYS A 17 -3.90 19.84 3.31
N ASP A 18 -3.86 19.16 4.46
CA ASP A 18 -4.97 18.52 5.18
C ASP A 18 -5.82 17.50 4.41
N HIS A 19 -5.48 17.18 3.16
CA HIS A 19 -6.03 16.03 2.46
C HIS A 19 -5.68 14.74 3.22
N SER A 20 -6.70 13.96 3.54
CA SER A 20 -6.63 12.75 4.36
C SER A 20 -7.28 11.53 3.68
N GLU A 21 -7.59 11.65 2.38
CA GLU A 21 -8.27 10.64 1.57
C GLU A 21 -7.30 9.62 0.96
N ILE A 22 -6.04 9.63 1.40
CA ILE A 22 -4.99 8.72 0.94
C ILE A 22 -4.66 7.77 2.08
N CYS A 23 -4.74 6.46 1.82
CA CYS A 23 -4.36 5.49 2.84
C CYS A 23 -2.84 5.48 3.09
N HIS A 24 -2.46 5.08 4.30
CA HIS A 24 -1.06 4.88 4.72
C HIS A 24 -0.25 4.04 3.72
N HIS A 25 -0.85 3.00 3.13
CA HIS A 25 -0.20 2.13 2.16
C HIS A 25 0.17 2.88 0.87
N CYS A 26 -0.81 3.55 0.26
CA CYS A 26 -0.61 4.30 -0.97
C CYS A 26 0.35 5.49 -0.78
N CYS A 27 0.27 6.18 0.37
CA CYS A 27 1.23 7.23 0.71
C CYS A 27 2.66 6.69 0.76
N LEU A 28 2.88 5.53 1.39
CA LEU A 28 4.21 4.92 1.42
C LEU A 28 4.68 4.46 0.05
N ARG A 29 3.80 3.89 -0.78
CA ARG A 29 4.15 3.51 -2.17
C ARG A 29 4.65 4.72 -2.93
N LEU A 30 3.91 5.84 -2.91
CA LEU A 30 4.31 7.08 -3.57
C LEU A 30 5.69 7.55 -3.13
N ARG A 31 5.93 7.59 -1.82
CA ARG A 31 7.19 8.12 -1.27
C ARG A 31 8.39 7.19 -1.45
N ILE A 32 8.21 5.90 -1.20
CA ILE A 32 9.33 4.94 -1.18
C ILE A 32 9.63 4.44 -2.60
N LEU A 33 8.59 4.08 -3.36
CA LEU A 33 8.74 3.41 -4.65
C LEU A 33 8.81 4.43 -5.80
N TYR A 34 7.88 5.39 -5.80
CA TYR A 34 7.78 6.39 -6.86
C TYR A 34 8.58 7.67 -6.58
N ARG A 35 9.11 7.82 -5.35
CA ARG A 35 9.85 9.02 -4.89
C ARG A 35 9.06 10.32 -5.09
N ASP A 36 7.74 10.25 -4.96
CA ASP A 36 6.85 11.39 -5.08
C ASP A 36 6.31 11.76 -3.68
N ALA A 37 6.64 12.98 -3.24
CA ALA A 37 6.17 13.54 -1.97
C ALA A 37 4.94 14.45 -2.12
N ARG A 38 4.45 14.65 -3.35
CA ARG A 38 3.32 15.55 -3.62
C ARG A 38 2.00 14.92 -3.24
N CYS A 39 1.05 15.74 -2.83
CA CYS A 39 -0.34 15.32 -2.66
C CYS A 39 -0.95 14.89 -4.01
N PRO A 40 -1.49 13.68 -4.15
CA PRO A 40 -2.20 13.25 -5.36
C PRO A 40 -3.40 14.13 -5.71
N LEU A 41 -4.05 14.73 -4.70
CA LEU A 41 -5.25 15.55 -4.89
C LEU A 41 -4.90 16.97 -5.34
N CYS A 42 -4.12 17.71 -4.54
CA CYS A 42 -3.83 19.13 -4.82
C CYS A 42 -2.43 19.42 -5.37
N LYS A 43 -1.58 18.42 -5.53
CA LYS A 43 -0.18 18.53 -5.98
C LYS A 43 0.76 19.35 -5.10
N ALA A 44 0.30 19.83 -3.94
CA ALA A 44 1.14 20.48 -2.94
C ALA A 44 2.28 19.55 -2.52
N ASP A 45 3.46 20.12 -2.31
CA ASP A 45 4.61 19.37 -1.79
C ASP A 45 4.41 19.08 -0.30
N ASN A 46 4.38 17.81 0.07
CA ASN A 46 4.23 17.39 1.46
C ASN A 46 5.58 16.84 1.93
N ALA A 47 6.55 17.71 2.22
CA ALA A 47 7.85 17.27 2.76
C ALA A 47 7.69 16.42 4.04
N THR A 48 6.71 16.78 4.88
CA THR A 48 6.32 16.05 6.10
C THR A 48 4.91 15.51 5.95
N VAL A 49 4.68 14.26 6.36
CA VAL A 49 3.34 13.66 6.48
C VAL A 49 3.21 12.83 7.75
N TYR A 50 2.00 12.77 8.27
CA TYR A 50 1.62 11.96 9.41
C TYR A 50 0.72 10.81 8.96
N LEU A 51 1.08 9.59 9.34
CA LEU A 51 0.22 8.42 9.19
C LEU A 51 -0.50 8.19 10.52
N THR A 52 -1.82 8.33 10.51
CA THR A 52 -2.68 8.21 11.70
C THR A 52 -3.94 7.41 11.39
N ALA A 53 -4.64 6.97 12.42
CA ALA A 53 -5.86 6.18 12.27
C ALA A 53 -6.95 6.96 11.51
N ALA A 54 -7.71 6.26 10.68
CA ALA A 54 -8.89 6.82 10.05
C ALA A 54 -10.04 6.89 11.05
N ALA A 55 -10.69 8.04 11.14
CA ALA A 55 -11.79 8.27 12.08
C ALA A 55 -13.03 7.37 11.84
N SER A 56 -13.17 6.76 10.66
CA SER A 56 -14.34 5.93 10.29
C SER A 56 -14.14 4.42 10.50
N SER A 57 -13.27 3.97 11.40
CA SER A 57 -12.84 2.56 11.50
C SER A 57 -13.85 1.57 12.14
N ALA A 58 -15.10 1.98 12.43
CA ALA A 58 -16.13 1.08 12.96
C ALA A 58 -16.33 -0.16 12.07
N PRO A 59 -16.37 -1.39 12.62
CA PRO A 59 -16.68 -2.56 11.80
C PRO A 59 -18.10 -2.40 11.24
N ALA A 60 -18.26 -2.60 9.93
CA ALA A 60 -19.58 -2.83 9.38
C ALA A 60 -20.12 -4.09 10.06
N ALA A 61 -21.27 -4.00 10.71
CA ALA A 61 -21.90 -5.14 11.34
C ALA A 61 -22.03 -6.27 10.29
N THR A 62 -21.41 -7.41 10.57
CA THR A 62 -21.60 -8.63 9.79
C THR A 62 -23.07 -9.02 9.89
N VAL A 63 -23.82 -8.82 8.81
CA VAL A 63 -25.15 -9.41 8.67
C VAL A 63 -24.99 -10.92 8.58
N ALA A 64 -25.43 -11.63 9.63
CA ALA A 64 -25.54 -13.08 9.61
C ALA A 64 -26.73 -13.45 8.73
N GLU A 65 -26.49 -14.21 7.66
CA GLU A 65 -27.55 -14.83 6.86
C GLU A 65 -28.25 -15.90 7.69
N GLY A 66 -29.55 -15.70 7.94
CA GLY A 66 -30.43 -16.73 8.50
C GLY A 66 -31.67 -16.20 9.21
N GLY A 67 -32.83 -16.25 8.52
CA GLY A 67 -34.14 -16.42 9.17
C GLY A 67 -35.19 -15.30 8.99
N ALA A 68 -36.22 -15.63 8.19
CA ALA A 68 -37.61 -15.12 8.16
C ALA A 68 -37.89 -13.60 7.91
N PRO A 69 -38.97 -13.26 7.17
CA PRO A 69 -39.30 -11.87 6.82
C PRO A 69 -39.85 -11.11 8.05
N GLN A 70 -39.09 -10.13 8.53
CA GLN A 70 -39.56 -9.10 9.46
C GLN A 70 -40.25 -7.94 8.72
N PRO A 71 -41.22 -7.26 9.36
CA PRO A 71 -41.92 -6.12 8.77
C PRO A 71 -40.98 -4.92 8.59
N GLN A 72 -41.29 -4.13 7.55
CA GLN A 72 -40.50 -3.02 7.01
C GLN A 72 -39.89 -2.08 8.09
N PRO A 73 -38.58 -1.74 8.01
CA PRO A 73 -37.96 -0.80 8.93
C PRO A 73 -38.32 0.65 8.57
N GLN A 74 -38.64 1.43 9.60
CA GLN A 74 -38.89 2.88 9.53
C GLN A 74 -37.65 3.65 9.02
N PRO A 75 -37.82 4.86 8.46
CA PRO A 75 -36.70 5.70 8.06
C PRO A 75 -35.98 6.26 9.28
N HIS A 76 -35.03 5.49 9.82
CA HIS A 76 -34.06 6.01 10.79
C HIS A 76 -33.17 7.04 10.09
N ALA A 77 -33.03 8.23 10.68
CA ALA A 77 -32.12 9.26 10.18
C ALA A 77 -30.71 8.67 9.96
N PRO A 78 -30.00 9.04 8.88
CA PRO A 78 -28.66 8.53 8.64
C PRO A 78 -27.76 8.87 9.84
N PRO A 79 -26.88 7.95 10.27
CA PRO A 79 -25.97 8.22 11.37
C PRO A 79 -25.13 9.46 11.06
N PRO A 80 -24.78 10.28 12.07
CA PRO A 80 -23.94 11.45 11.87
C PRO A 80 -22.63 11.03 11.18
N PRO A 81 -22.10 11.85 10.26
CA PRO A 81 -20.84 11.55 9.60
C PRO A 81 -19.75 11.37 10.66
N PRO A 82 -18.83 10.40 10.49
CA PRO A 82 -17.71 10.24 11.41
C PRO A 82 -16.92 11.55 11.47
N PRO A 83 -16.36 11.91 12.65
CA PRO A 83 -15.52 13.09 12.76
C PRO A 83 -14.36 13.01 11.76
N PRO A 84 -13.85 14.13 11.24
CA PRO A 84 -12.66 14.12 10.40
C PRO A 84 -11.45 13.63 11.20
N PRO A 85 -10.43 13.05 10.53
CA PRO A 85 -9.14 12.79 11.19
C PRO A 85 -8.51 14.11 11.67
N PRO A 86 -7.54 14.05 12.61
CA PRO A 86 -6.85 15.23 13.09
C PRO A 86 -6.12 15.93 11.94
N SER A 87 -6.13 17.25 11.97
CA SER A 87 -5.40 18.12 11.04
C SER A 87 -3.89 17.98 11.19
N PHE A 88 -3.16 18.45 10.17
CA PHE A 88 -1.71 18.48 10.18
C PHE A 88 -1.15 19.28 11.36
N GLU A 89 -1.73 20.45 11.65
CA GLU A 89 -1.28 21.32 12.74
C GLU A 89 -1.46 20.65 14.11
N GLU A 90 -2.57 19.95 14.33
CA GLU A 90 -2.81 19.20 15.57
C GLU A 90 -1.80 18.06 15.75
N LEU A 91 -1.46 17.35 14.68
CA LEU A 91 -0.48 16.26 14.68
C LEU A 91 0.95 16.79 14.87
N GLU A 92 1.28 17.92 14.25
CA GLU A 92 2.55 18.61 14.39
C GLU A 92 2.74 19.12 15.83
N ALA A 93 1.71 19.74 16.40
CA ALA A 93 1.70 20.16 17.80
C ALA A 93 1.79 18.95 18.76
N ALA A 94 1.12 17.83 18.45
CA ALA A 94 1.24 16.60 19.20
C ALA A 94 2.67 16.03 19.15
N ARG A 95 3.34 16.09 17.99
CA ARG A 95 4.75 15.68 17.85
C ARG A 95 5.67 16.59 18.66
N ALA A 96 5.43 17.90 18.65
CA ALA A 96 6.21 18.85 19.44
C ALA A 96 6.09 18.59 20.95
N ARG A 97 4.89 18.26 21.43
CA ARG A 97 4.65 17.91 22.85
C ARG A 97 5.25 16.56 23.25
N ALA A 98 5.14 15.55 22.39
CA ALA A 98 5.60 14.19 22.66
C ALA A 98 6.30 13.61 21.40
N PRO A 99 7.61 13.90 21.20
CA PRO A 99 8.34 13.44 20.02
C PRO A 99 8.39 11.91 19.91
N ASP A 100 8.40 11.23 21.05
CA ASP A 100 8.40 9.77 21.15
C ASP A 100 7.05 9.15 20.78
N ARG A 101 5.94 9.90 20.67
CA ARG A 101 4.66 9.38 20.17
C ARG A 101 4.75 8.94 18.71
N PHE A 102 5.57 9.62 17.91
CA PHE A 102 5.65 9.38 16.48
C PHE A 102 6.90 8.58 16.12
N TYR A 103 6.70 7.46 15.43
CA TYR A 103 7.81 6.75 14.82
C TYR A 103 8.28 7.50 13.58
N SER A 104 9.58 7.78 13.50
CA SER A 104 10.26 8.30 12.32
C SER A 104 11.71 7.82 12.29
N GLY A 105 12.35 7.81 11.12
CA GLY A 105 13.74 7.36 11.01
C GLY A 105 14.41 7.88 9.74
N LYS A 106 15.72 8.16 9.82
CA LYS A 106 16.50 8.68 8.68
C LYS A 106 16.65 7.67 7.52
N ARG A 107 16.57 6.36 7.82
CA ARG A 107 16.61 5.26 6.84
C ARG A 107 15.20 4.75 6.48
N TRP A 108 14.19 5.30 7.12
CA TRP A 108 12.78 5.06 6.87
C TRP A 108 12.26 6.12 5.88
N ALA A 109 11.04 5.95 5.35
CA ALA A 109 10.42 6.89 4.40
C ALA A 109 10.58 8.34 4.89
N LEU A 110 11.39 9.12 4.18
CA LEU A 110 11.80 10.46 4.61
C LEU A 110 10.57 11.36 4.78
N GLY A 111 10.54 12.08 5.90
CA GLY A 111 9.42 12.96 6.25
C GLY A 111 8.14 12.25 6.67
N VAL A 112 8.15 10.92 6.81
CA VAL A 112 6.98 10.17 7.28
C VAL A 112 7.04 9.95 8.78
N HIS A 113 6.02 10.44 9.48
CA HIS A 113 5.79 10.24 10.90
C HIS A 113 4.61 9.30 11.08
N VAL A 114 4.80 8.19 11.79
CA VAL A 114 3.72 7.24 12.06
C VAL A 114 3.28 7.38 13.49
N ASP A 115 2.02 7.73 13.71
CA ASP A 115 1.44 7.79 15.05
C ASP A 115 1.45 6.39 15.66
N LYS A 116 2.05 6.25 16.84
CA LYS A 116 2.05 4.99 17.60
C LYS A 116 0.85 4.87 18.52
N ALA A 117 0.10 5.96 18.72
CA ALA A 117 -1.09 5.94 19.55
C ALA A 117 -2.11 4.96 18.97
N MET A 118 -2.66 4.12 19.84
CA MET A 118 -3.87 3.36 19.51
C MET A 118 -5.01 4.38 19.40
N PRO A 119 -5.79 4.39 18.31
CA PRO A 119 -6.97 5.25 18.23
C PRO A 119 -7.99 4.86 19.29
N ASP A 120 -8.91 5.74 19.67
CA ASP A 120 -10.02 5.36 20.55
C ASP A 120 -11.01 4.44 19.81
N PRO A 121 -11.59 3.43 20.48
CA PRO A 121 -12.61 2.60 19.88
C PRO A 121 -13.90 3.40 19.64
N PRO A 122 -14.64 3.12 18.54
CA PRO A 122 -15.92 3.76 18.29
C PRO A 122 -16.86 3.67 19.51
N PRO A 123 -17.59 4.74 19.89
CA PRO A 123 -18.47 4.73 21.05
C PRO A 123 -19.50 3.59 21.06
N ALA A 124 -19.96 3.16 19.88
CA ALA A 124 -20.87 2.03 19.74
C ALA A 124 -20.32 0.70 20.29
N LEU A 125 -18.99 0.51 20.30
CA LEU A 125 -18.34 -0.67 20.88
C LEU A 125 -18.22 -0.61 22.40
N LEU A 126 -18.39 0.58 22.99
CA LEU A 126 -18.28 0.84 24.43
C LEU A 126 -19.64 0.96 25.12
N ALA A 127 -20.74 0.92 24.37
CA ALA A 127 -22.08 1.16 24.91
C ALA A 127 -22.48 0.09 25.97
N PRO A 128 -22.96 0.51 27.15
CA PRO A 128 -23.43 -0.42 28.18
C PRO A 128 -24.67 -1.19 27.67
N GLY A 129 -24.70 -2.51 27.89
CA GLY A 129 -25.75 -3.40 27.38
C GLY A 129 -25.44 -4.05 26.02
N GLY A 130 -24.30 -3.72 25.41
CA GLY A 130 -23.77 -4.49 24.27
C GLY A 130 -23.41 -5.91 24.73
N GLY A 131 -24.25 -6.89 24.41
CA GLY A 131 -24.03 -8.29 24.77
C GLY A 131 -22.75 -8.87 24.19
N VAL A 132 -22.65 -10.21 24.15
CA VAL A 132 -21.45 -10.93 23.67
C VAL A 132 -20.90 -10.45 22.31
N ALA A 133 -21.77 -9.94 21.42
CA ALA A 133 -21.39 -9.38 20.12
C ALA A 133 -20.58 -8.07 20.23
N ALA A 134 -20.93 -7.15 21.13
CA ALA A 134 -20.19 -5.90 21.31
C ALA A 134 -18.81 -6.16 21.93
N ALA A 135 -18.74 -7.08 22.89
CA ALA A 135 -17.48 -7.52 23.47
C ALA A 135 -16.58 -8.22 22.43
N ALA A 136 -17.15 -9.03 21.53
CA ALA A 136 -16.41 -9.63 20.42
C ALA A 136 -15.91 -8.57 19.41
N ALA A 137 -16.74 -7.59 19.06
CA ALA A 137 -16.37 -6.50 18.17
C ALA A 137 -15.27 -5.60 18.75
N LEU A 138 -15.32 -5.30 20.05
CA LEU A 138 -14.25 -4.57 20.75
C LEU A 138 -12.95 -5.36 20.76
N ARG A 139 -12.98 -6.67 21.04
CA ARG A 139 -11.80 -7.55 20.97
C ARG A 139 -11.22 -7.62 19.55
N ALA A 140 -12.07 -7.70 18.53
CA ALA A 140 -11.62 -7.69 17.13
C ALA A 140 -10.97 -6.36 16.75
N TRP A 141 -11.55 -5.23 17.19
CA TRP A 141 -10.98 -3.90 16.98
C TRP A 141 -9.65 -3.72 17.73
N GLN A 142 -9.55 -4.17 18.99
CA GLN A 142 -8.29 -4.17 19.74
C GLN A 142 -7.25 -5.07 19.08
N GLY A 143 -7.67 -6.22 18.53
CA GLY A 143 -6.85 -7.14 17.76
C GLY A 143 -6.24 -6.50 16.52
N ARG A 144 -7.01 -5.67 15.81
CA ARG A 144 -6.57 -4.92 14.63
C ARG A 144 -5.42 -3.96 14.93
N TRP A 145 -5.47 -3.27 16.07
CA TRP A 145 -4.44 -2.31 16.51
C TRP A 145 -3.45 -2.88 17.53
N ARG A 146 -3.48 -4.20 17.77
CA ARG A 146 -2.60 -4.90 18.73
C ARG A 146 -1.11 -4.72 18.42
N VAL A 147 -0.79 -4.57 17.14
CA VAL A 147 0.56 -4.27 16.66
C VAL A 147 0.57 -2.81 16.23
N PRO A 148 1.48 -1.96 16.75
CA PRO A 148 1.55 -0.56 16.35
C PRO A 148 1.67 -0.40 14.84
N LEU A 149 1.00 0.59 14.26
CA LEU A 149 0.95 0.81 12.81
C LEU A 149 2.35 0.85 12.18
N HIS A 150 3.31 1.54 12.82
CA HIS A 150 4.68 1.63 12.31
C HIS A 150 5.36 0.26 12.19
N VAL A 151 5.06 -0.68 13.09
CA VAL A 151 5.59 -2.05 13.00
C VAL A 151 4.97 -2.74 11.79
N GLN A 152 3.65 -2.67 11.60
CA GLN A 152 2.99 -3.27 10.43
C GLN A 152 3.55 -2.72 9.11
N LEU A 153 3.80 -1.42 9.05
CA LEU A 153 4.40 -0.75 7.90
C LEU A 153 5.84 -1.17 7.63
N LEU A 154 6.65 -1.31 8.67
CA LEU A 154 8.01 -1.85 8.56
C LEU A 154 7.99 -3.29 8.05
N GLN A 155 7.03 -4.10 8.49
CA GLN A 155 6.88 -5.49 8.04
C GLN A 155 6.53 -5.56 6.54
N TRP A 156 5.59 -4.73 6.06
CA TRP A 156 5.22 -4.69 4.63
C TRP A 156 6.35 -4.23 3.71
N THR A 157 7.16 -3.29 4.18
CA THR A 157 8.29 -2.74 3.42
C THR A 157 9.58 -3.56 3.62
N SER A 158 9.54 -4.58 4.47
CA SER A 158 10.68 -5.44 4.76
C SER A 158 11.01 -6.37 3.59
N ARG A 159 12.29 -6.75 3.50
CA ARG A 159 12.75 -7.83 2.63
C ARG A 159 12.58 -9.15 3.38
N SER A 160 11.35 -9.63 3.49
CA SER A 160 11.02 -10.92 4.11
C SER A 160 10.61 -11.94 3.04
N CYS A 161 10.82 -13.22 3.35
CA CYS A 161 10.40 -14.30 2.47
C CYS A 161 8.88 -14.50 2.57
N PRO A 162 8.11 -14.38 1.48
CA PRO A 162 6.66 -14.58 1.51
C PRO A 162 6.22 -16.00 1.90
N VAL A 163 7.12 -16.99 1.83
CA VAL A 163 6.85 -18.39 2.22
C VAL A 163 7.09 -18.61 3.72
N CYS A 164 8.27 -18.23 4.22
CA CYS A 164 8.62 -18.42 5.64
C CYS A 164 7.99 -17.37 6.56
N ASP A 165 7.70 -16.19 6.02
CA ASP A 165 7.24 -15.03 6.76
C ASP A 165 6.22 -14.22 5.95
N PRO A 166 5.02 -14.78 5.70
CA PRO A 166 4.01 -14.15 4.85
C PRO A 166 3.53 -12.79 5.38
N LEU A 167 3.74 -12.52 6.67
CA LEU A 167 3.31 -11.29 7.33
C LEU A 167 4.48 -10.36 7.67
N GLY A 168 5.72 -10.70 7.31
CA GLY A 168 6.90 -9.90 7.64
C GLY A 168 7.21 -9.83 9.14
N ARG A 169 6.63 -10.71 9.98
CA ARG A 169 6.72 -10.67 11.45
C ARG A 169 8.03 -11.23 12.01
N ASN A 170 8.88 -11.86 11.20
CA ASN A 170 10.15 -12.38 11.67
C ASN A 170 11.14 -11.26 12.01
N ARG A 171 11.87 -11.45 13.11
CA ARG A 171 12.75 -10.41 13.68
C ARG A 171 13.99 -10.09 12.83
N ARG A 172 14.27 -10.85 11.77
CA ARG A 172 15.45 -10.67 10.92
C ARG A 172 15.09 -10.72 9.43
N PRO A 173 14.64 -9.60 8.84
CA PRO A 173 14.55 -9.44 7.40
C PRO A 173 15.94 -9.59 6.75
N PHE A 174 15.96 -9.97 5.47
CA PHE A 174 17.20 -10.05 4.70
C PHE A 174 17.80 -8.66 4.49
N GLY A 175 19.12 -8.55 4.62
CA GLY A 175 19.83 -7.29 4.50
C GLY A 175 19.83 -6.78 3.06
N THR A 176 20.07 -7.69 2.11
CA THR A 176 20.19 -7.38 0.68
C THR A 176 19.15 -8.11 -0.17
N PRO A 177 18.76 -7.57 -1.34
CA PRO A 177 17.91 -8.28 -2.29
C PRO A 177 18.52 -9.59 -2.79
N LYS A 178 19.85 -9.69 -2.81
CA LYS A 178 20.57 -10.91 -3.23
C LYS A 178 20.32 -12.05 -2.24
N GLU A 179 20.48 -11.80 -0.95
CA GLU A 179 20.21 -12.80 0.10
C GLU A 179 18.77 -13.33 0.05
N LEU A 180 17.79 -12.46 -0.15
CA LEU A 180 16.39 -12.87 -0.29
C LEU A 180 16.19 -13.77 -1.53
N ARG A 181 16.78 -13.40 -2.68
CA ARG A 181 16.68 -14.23 -3.90
C ARG A 181 17.31 -15.60 -3.72
N GLU A 182 18.50 -15.67 -3.13
CA GLU A 182 19.18 -16.94 -2.84
C GLU A 182 18.37 -17.81 -1.87
N HIS A 183 17.76 -17.20 -0.86
CA HIS A 183 16.86 -17.92 0.04
C HIS A 183 15.61 -18.46 -0.67
N LEU A 184 14.99 -17.71 -1.58
CA LEU A 184 13.80 -18.19 -2.29
C LEU A 184 14.07 -19.46 -3.12
N LEU A 185 15.30 -19.63 -3.61
CA LEU A 185 15.71 -20.85 -4.30
C LEU A 185 15.63 -22.09 -3.40
N THR A 186 15.77 -21.96 -2.08
CA THR A 186 15.58 -23.10 -1.15
C THR A 186 14.13 -23.59 -1.11
N HIS A 187 13.19 -22.76 -1.57
CA HIS A 187 11.77 -23.10 -1.71
C HIS A 187 11.39 -23.49 -3.15
N GLY A 188 12.36 -23.58 -4.07
CA GLY A 188 12.09 -23.77 -5.49
C GLY A 188 11.37 -22.58 -6.13
N ARG A 189 11.47 -21.39 -5.53
CA ARG A 189 10.76 -20.18 -5.97
C ARG A 189 11.71 -19.05 -6.33
N VAL A 190 11.22 -18.14 -7.16
CA VAL A 190 11.93 -16.94 -7.61
C VAL A 190 10.97 -15.76 -7.70
N GLN A 191 11.49 -14.57 -7.41
CA GLN A 191 10.82 -13.32 -7.75
C GLN A 191 11.17 -12.93 -9.19
N CYS A 192 10.16 -12.50 -9.95
CA CYS A 192 10.36 -12.07 -11.34
C CYS A 192 11.37 -10.90 -11.42
N PRO A 193 12.44 -11.00 -12.22
CA PRO A 193 13.47 -9.95 -12.30
C PRO A 193 12.92 -8.63 -12.83
N VAL A 194 11.99 -8.68 -13.80
CA VAL A 194 11.32 -7.48 -14.36
C VAL A 194 10.49 -6.79 -13.28
N CYS A 195 9.72 -7.54 -12.49
CA CYS A 195 8.93 -6.99 -11.38
C CYS A 195 9.81 -6.39 -10.27
N VAL A 196 10.91 -7.07 -9.92
CA VAL A 196 11.87 -6.59 -8.92
C VAL A 196 12.53 -5.30 -9.38
N GLN A 197 12.95 -5.23 -10.65
CA GLN A 197 13.61 -4.05 -11.24
C GLN A 197 12.65 -2.87 -11.39
N ALA A 198 11.39 -3.12 -11.77
CA ALA A 198 10.38 -2.08 -11.90
C ALA A 198 10.09 -1.39 -10.57
N GLY A 199 10.27 -2.07 -9.43
CA GLY A 199 10.18 -1.46 -8.10
C GLY A 199 8.80 -0.88 -7.76
N ARG A 200 7.72 -1.33 -8.43
CA ARG A 200 6.35 -0.78 -8.25
C ARG A 200 5.57 -1.41 -7.09
N ARG A 201 6.13 -2.45 -6.47
CA ARG A 201 5.57 -3.15 -5.31
C ARG A 201 6.63 -3.31 -4.22
N PHE A 202 6.20 -3.41 -2.96
CA PHE A 202 7.14 -3.69 -1.88
C PHE A 202 7.68 -5.11 -1.98
N PRO A 203 8.87 -5.41 -1.40
CA PRO A 203 9.47 -6.74 -1.53
C PRO A 203 8.60 -7.89 -1.06
N LEU A 204 7.81 -7.70 0.01
CA LEU A 204 6.89 -8.71 0.54
C LEU A 204 5.64 -8.90 -0.35
N GLU A 205 5.28 -7.90 -1.15
CA GLU A 205 4.13 -7.93 -2.07
C GLU A 205 4.47 -8.55 -3.44
N LEU A 206 5.75 -8.75 -3.70
CA LEU A 206 6.22 -9.41 -4.90
C LEU A 206 5.97 -10.90 -4.77
N GLU A 207 5.17 -11.42 -5.70
CA GLU A 207 4.85 -12.83 -5.78
C GLU A 207 6.12 -13.66 -6.02
N ALA A 208 6.24 -14.76 -5.28
CA ALA A 208 7.29 -15.74 -5.47
C ALA A 208 6.74 -16.89 -6.33
N HIS A 209 7.09 -16.88 -7.61
CA HIS A 209 6.68 -17.89 -8.58
C HIS A 209 7.53 -19.15 -8.42
N GLN A 210 6.98 -20.30 -8.78
CA GLN A 210 7.80 -21.50 -8.99
C GLN A 210 8.79 -21.23 -10.12
N ILE A 211 9.99 -21.80 -10.06
CA ILE A 211 11.02 -21.60 -11.07
C ILE A 211 10.49 -21.97 -12.47
N ASP A 212 9.76 -23.07 -12.57
CA ASP A 212 9.20 -23.58 -13.83
C ASP A 212 8.07 -22.70 -14.39
N ASP A 213 7.40 -21.93 -13.53
CA ASP A 213 6.29 -21.05 -13.91
C ASP A 213 6.73 -19.66 -14.36
N LEU A 214 7.99 -19.28 -14.12
CA LEU A 214 8.49 -17.96 -14.42
C LEU A 214 8.36 -17.59 -15.92
N PRO A 215 8.69 -18.45 -16.90
CA PRO A 215 8.52 -18.12 -18.32
C PRO A 215 7.06 -17.82 -18.68
N ARG A 216 6.12 -18.57 -18.10
CA ARG A 216 4.68 -18.36 -18.28
C ARG A 216 4.24 -17.03 -17.67
N HIS A 217 4.80 -16.64 -16.52
CA HIS A 217 4.56 -15.33 -15.94
C HIS A 217 5.08 -14.20 -16.86
N LEU A 218 6.33 -14.30 -17.34
CA LEU A 218 6.94 -13.29 -18.21
C LEU A 218 6.10 -13.04 -19.48
N ALA A 219 5.68 -14.12 -20.15
CA ALA A 219 4.87 -14.02 -21.38
C ALA A 219 3.48 -13.41 -21.15
N ARG A 220 2.90 -13.55 -19.95
CA ARG A 220 1.54 -13.06 -19.63
C ARG A 220 1.52 -11.66 -19.03
N ALA A 221 2.51 -11.33 -18.20
CA ALA A 221 2.51 -10.12 -17.39
C ALA A 221 3.39 -9.00 -17.93
N HIS A 222 4.30 -9.31 -18.88
CA HIS A 222 5.31 -8.37 -19.36
C HIS A 222 5.33 -8.29 -20.89
N LYS A 223 5.88 -7.18 -21.38
CA LYS A 223 6.01 -6.92 -22.82
C LYS A 223 7.35 -7.43 -23.31
N HIS A 224 7.33 -8.23 -24.36
CA HIS A 224 8.50 -8.79 -24.99
C HIS A 224 8.90 -7.94 -26.22
N CYS A 225 10.19 -7.69 -26.40
CA CYS A 225 10.66 -7.01 -27.60
C CYS A 225 10.68 -7.97 -28.80
N ALA A 226 10.09 -7.60 -29.93
CA ALA A 226 10.11 -8.46 -31.12
C ALA A 226 11.51 -8.66 -31.75
N PHE A 227 12.48 -7.84 -31.37
CA PHE A 227 13.82 -7.77 -31.98
C PHE A 227 14.93 -8.27 -31.06
N CYS A 228 14.66 -8.40 -29.75
CA CYS A 228 15.60 -8.94 -28.79
C CYS A 228 14.86 -9.71 -27.69
N ASP A 229 15.52 -10.67 -27.05
CA ASP A 229 14.90 -11.52 -26.02
C ASP A 229 14.75 -10.81 -24.64
N GLU A 230 14.62 -9.48 -24.61
CA GLU A 230 14.41 -8.69 -23.39
C GLU A 230 12.91 -8.47 -23.08
N TYR A 231 12.57 -8.50 -21.79
CA TYR A 231 11.21 -8.24 -21.27
C TYR A 231 11.14 -6.92 -20.50
N TYR A 232 10.03 -6.21 -20.63
CA TYR A 232 9.75 -4.91 -20.00
C TYR A 232 8.46 -4.93 -19.20
N TYR A 233 8.39 -4.06 -18.18
CA TYR A 233 7.25 -4.01 -17.28
C TYR A 233 5.95 -3.64 -17.99
N GLY A 234 5.99 -2.59 -18.83
CA GLY A 234 4.87 -2.12 -19.63
C GLY A 234 5.29 -1.70 -21.04
N ASP A 235 4.31 -1.13 -21.76
CA ASP A 235 4.50 -0.70 -23.14
C ASP A 235 5.44 0.51 -23.23
N ASP A 236 5.38 1.45 -22.28
CA ASP A 236 6.22 2.66 -22.26
C ASP A 236 7.71 2.31 -22.20
N GLU A 237 8.11 1.43 -21.26
CA GLU A 237 9.52 1.04 -21.14
C GLU A 237 10.00 0.23 -22.35
N MET A 238 9.13 -0.58 -22.94
CA MET A 238 9.42 -1.32 -24.17
C MET A 238 9.62 -0.35 -25.35
N TYR A 239 8.74 0.63 -25.54
CA TYR A 239 8.88 1.62 -26.62
C TYR A 239 10.13 2.47 -26.45
N ASP A 240 10.45 2.90 -25.23
CA ASP A 240 11.69 3.62 -24.94
C ASP A 240 12.92 2.78 -25.25
N HIS A 241 12.88 1.48 -24.96
CA HIS A 241 13.92 0.56 -25.37
C HIS A 241 14.03 0.47 -26.91
N MET A 242 12.90 0.26 -27.61
CA MET A 242 12.90 0.13 -29.06
C MET A 242 13.48 1.37 -29.73
N LYS A 243 13.12 2.57 -29.23
CA LYS A 243 13.64 3.86 -29.73
C LYS A 243 15.16 4.01 -29.59
N ARG A 244 15.75 3.42 -28.54
CA ARG A 244 17.18 3.60 -28.22
C ARG A 244 18.07 2.47 -28.75
N LYS A 245 17.57 1.23 -28.74
CA LYS A 245 18.37 0.04 -29.09
C LYS A 245 18.05 -0.53 -30.48
N HIS A 246 16.92 -0.16 -31.09
CA HIS A 246 16.55 -0.65 -32.41
C HIS A 246 16.47 0.49 -33.43
N PHE A 247 16.95 0.23 -34.64
CA PHE A 247 17.02 1.22 -35.71
C PHE A 247 15.61 1.73 -36.05
N HIS A 248 15.47 3.05 -36.11
CA HIS A 248 14.25 3.71 -36.59
C HIS A 248 14.50 4.32 -37.96
N CYS A 249 13.56 4.12 -38.88
CA CYS A 249 13.57 4.81 -40.15
C CYS A 249 13.26 6.30 -39.94
N GLY A 250 14.25 7.18 -40.15
CA GLY A 250 14.10 8.63 -40.02
C GLY A 250 13.03 9.23 -40.95
N ILE A 251 12.70 8.56 -42.06
CA ILE A 251 11.64 8.97 -42.99
C ILE A 251 10.26 8.72 -42.37
N CYS A 252 10.03 7.54 -41.78
CA CYS A 252 8.77 7.22 -41.10
C CYS A 252 8.57 8.09 -39.85
N GLN A 253 9.67 8.43 -39.17
CA GLN A 253 9.66 9.36 -38.03
C GLN A 253 9.31 10.79 -38.47
N ALA A 254 9.86 11.27 -39.60
CA ALA A 254 9.54 12.58 -40.14
C ALA A 254 8.10 12.67 -40.70
N ALA A 255 7.54 11.54 -41.14
CA ALA A 255 6.16 11.42 -41.62
C ALA A 255 5.10 11.34 -40.51
N GLY A 256 5.49 11.36 -39.22
CA GLY A 256 4.56 11.29 -38.08
C GLY A 256 4.00 9.90 -37.77
N THR A 257 4.36 8.88 -38.55
CA THR A 257 4.09 7.46 -38.26
C THR A 257 5.11 6.93 -37.26
N HIS A 258 4.97 7.33 -36.01
CA HIS A 258 5.72 6.74 -34.91
C HIS A 258 5.21 5.32 -34.64
N HIS A 259 6.10 4.42 -34.20
CA HIS A 259 5.81 3.01 -33.83
C HIS A 259 5.66 1.97 -34.95
N LEU A 260 6.09 2.27 -36.19
CA LEU A 260 6.22 1.24 -37.22
C LEU A 260 7.58 0.53 -37.11
N TYR A 261 7.54 -0.74 -36.76
CA TYR A 261 8.69 -1.61 -36.62
C TYR A 261 8.56 -2.78 -37.60
N PHE A 262 9.56 -2.98 -38.46
CA PHE A 262 9.60 -4.08 -39.41
C PHE A 262 10.53 -5.16 -38.86
N ALA A 263 9.99 -6.36 -38.64
CA ALA A 263 10.73 -7.55 -38.23
C ALA A 263 11.55 -8.14 -39.39
#